data_AF-S3NB55-F1
#
_entry.id   AF-S3NB55-F1
#
_cell.length_a   1.000
_cell.length_b   1.000
_cell.length_c   1.000
_cell.angle_alpha   90.00
_cell.angle_beta   90.00
_cell.angle_gamma   90.00
#
_symmetry.space_group_name_H-M   'P 1'
#
loop_
_entity.id
_entity.type
_entity.pdbx_description
1 polymer ?
#
loop_
_entity_poly.entity_id
_entity_poly.type
_entity_poly.pdbx_seq_one_letter_code
_entity_poly.pdbx_strand_id
1 'polypeptide(L)'
;MEIINSPVEDIYLKYTEENVWKIYFLDELHDLDKNDYRVGLSLLPFLEMGRENVLKNINNKASIECFPDKLIVDVVFTEALSIGSSNYWTNLAFQWLVEMSNYDATLYDADLYDDYLREIAFNKDYGQKLRHSILKFLKKKSYK
;
A
#
# COMPACT_ATOMS: atom_id res chain seq x y z
N MET A 1 -18.93 6.67 8.47
CA MET A 1 -18.26 6.95 7.19
C MET A 1 -16.81 7.26 7.53
N GLU A 2 -15.87 6.48 7.01
CA GLU A 2 -14.44 6.60 7.36
C GLU A 2 -13.74 7.42 6.27
N ILE A 3 -12.93 8.38 6.68
CA ILE A 3 -12.13 9.23 5.80
C ILE A 3 -10.70 9.26 6.32
N ILE A 4 -9.74 9.06 5.43
CA ILE A 4 -8.31 9.15 5.72
C ILE A 4 -7.76 10.27 4.85
N ASN A 5 -7.41 11.37 5.49
CA ASN A 5 -6.80 12.50 4.80
C ASN A 5 -5.33 12.17 4.48
N SER A 6 -4.92 12.48 3.26
CA SER A 6 -3.51 12.47 2.90
C SER A 6 -2.79 13.70 3.49
N PRO A 7 -1.45 13.74 3.51
CA PRO A 7 -0.70 14.94 3.87
C PRO A 7 -0.79 16.05 2.82
N VAL A 8 -1.31 15.75 1.62
CA VAL A 8 -1.61 16.71 0.56
C VAL A 8 -3.07 17.15 0.69
N GLU A 9 -3.31 18.47 0.65
CA GLU A 9 -4.65 19.06 0.69
C GLU A 9 -5.53 18.49 -0.44
N ASP A 10 -6.82 18.37 -0.17
CA ASP A 10 -7.86 17.90 -1.11
C ASP A 10 -7.67 16.49 -1.68
N ILE A 11 -6.79 15.68 -1.07
CA ILE A 11 -6.65 14.25 -1.36
C ILE A 11 -6.99 13.42 -0.12
N TYR A 12 -7.96 12.51 -0.23
CA TYR A 12 -8.32 11.59 0.85
C TYR A 12 -8.88 10.26 0.35
N LEU A 13 -8.71 9.20 1.15
CA LEU A 13 -9.39 7.93 0.94
C LEU A 13 -10.72 7.95 1.69
N LYS A 14 -11.78 7.47 1.03
CA LYS A 14 -13.13 7.41 1.59
C LYS A 14 -13.65 5.98 1.52
N TYR A 15 -14.08 5.46 2.67
CA TYR A 15 -14.82 4.21 2.73
C TYR A 15 -16.30 4.48 2.45
N THR A 16 -16.83 3.85 1.41
CA THR A 16 -18.17 4.11 0.88
C THR A 16 -19.21 3.14 1.44
N GLU A 17 -20.50 3.45 1.20
CA GLU A 17 -21.62 2.58 1.58
C GLU A 17 -21.62 1.24 0.83
N GLU A 18 -20.94 1.17 -0.32
CA GLU A 18 -20.73 -0.03 -1.13
C GLU A 18 -19.65 -0.96 -0.54
N ASN A 19 -19.11 -0.63 0.64
CA ASN A 19 -18.02 -1.36 1.30
C ASN A 19 -16.72 -1.41 0.49
N VAL A 20 -16.46 -0.34 -0.27
CA VAL A 20 -15.21 -0.17 -1.02
C VAL A 20 -14.53 1.14 -0.67
N TRP A 21 -13.21 1.15 -0.76
CA TRP A 21 -12.40 2.36 -0.68
C TRP A 21 -12.34 3.05 -2.04
N LYS A 22 -12.52 4.37 -2.03
CA LYS A 22 -12.36 5.26 -3.17
C LYS A 22 -11.39 6.39 -2.81
N ILE A 23 -10.77 7.00 -3.81
CA ILE A 23 -9.91 8.16 -3.61
C ILE A 23 -10.62 9.43 -4.10
N TYR A 24 -10.60 10.48 -3.29
CA TYR A 24 -11.05 11.80 -3.69
C TYR A 24 -9.84 12.65 -4.08
N PHE A 25 -9.92 13.31 -5.22
CA PHE A 25 -8.99 14.34 -5.68
C PHE A 25 -9.63 15.13 -6.83
N LEU A 26 -9.16 16.35 -7.10
CA LEU A 26 -9.71 17.21 -8.17
C LEU A 26 -11.24 17.37 -8.10
N ASP A 27 -11.76 17.52 -6.88
CA ASP A 27 -13.18 17.67 -6.59
C ASP A 27 -14.08 16.48 -6.99
N GLU A 28 -13.50 15.32 -7.24
CA GLU A 28 -14.19 14.11 -7.69
C GLU A 28 -13.79 12.88 -6.88
N LEU A 29 -14.70 11.91 -6.80
CA LEU A 29 -14.46 10.61 -6.16
C LEU A 29 -14.22 9.55 -7.23
N HIS A 30 -13.05 8.92 -7.19
CA HIS A 30 -12.60 7.95 -8.17
C HIS A 30 -12.44 6.55 -7.55
N ASP A 31 -12.71 5.53 -8.35
CA ASP A 31 -12.37 4.17 -8.00
C ASP A 31 -10.85 3.99 -7.94
N LEU A 32 -10.39 3.06 -7.11
CA LEU A 32 -8.97 2.75 -6.98
C LEU A 32 -8.52 1.88 -8.15
N ASP A 33 -7.94 2.52 -9.16
CA ASP A 33 -7.31 1.85 -10.30
C ASP A 33 -5.85 2.29 -10.43
N LYS A 34 -4.93 1.36 -10.20
CA LYS A 34 -3.48 1.61 -10.35
C LYS A 34 -3.07 1.91 -11.79
N ASN A 35 -3.91 1.60 -12.78
CA ASN A 35 -3.65 1.91 -14.18
C ASN A 35 -4.10 3.33 -14.56
N ASP A 36 -4.95 4.00 -13.76
CA ASP A 36 -5.16 5.44 -13.88
C ASP A 36 -3.99 6.16 -13.20
N TYR A 37 -3.17 6.83 -14.01
CA TYR A 37 -1.99 7.55 -13.56
C TYR A 37 -2.28 8.58 -12.46
N ARG A 38 -3.42 9.28 -12.53
CA ARG A 38 -3.78 10.32 -11.56
C ARG A 38 -4.16 9.69 -10.23
N VAL A 39 -4.93 8.61 -10.26
CA VAL A 39 -5.25 7.81 -9.07
C VAL A 39 -3.95 7.28 -8.46
N GLY A 40 -3.07 6.71 -9.28
CA GLY A 40 -1.78 6.17 -8.83
C GLY A 40 -0.90 7.22 -8.12
N LEU A 41 -0.79 8.42 -8.70
CA LEU A 41 -0.07 9.54 -8.07
C LEU A 41 -0.72 9.98 -6.75
N SER A 42 -2.04 10.11 -6.71
CA SER A 42 -2.77 10.53 -5.51
C SER A 42 -2.68 9.51 -4.36
N LEU A 43 -2.29 8.26 -4.64
CA LEU A 43 -2.07 7.23 -3.62
C LEU A 43 -0.68 7.31 -2.95
N LEU A 44 0.33 7.91 -3.60
CA LEU A 44 1.69 8.00 -3.07
C LEU A 44 1.79 8.73 -1.72
N PRO A 45 1.09 9.85 -1.47
CA PRO A 45 1.15 10.55 -0.18
C PRO A 45 0.75 9.69 1.03
N PHE A 46 -0.11 8.67 0.82
CA PHE A 46 -0.47 7.76 1.91
C PHE A 46 0.72 6.93 2.35
N LEU A 47 1.61 6.51 1.44
CA LEU A 47 2.83 5.79 1.80
C LEU A 47 3.73 6.60 2.73
N GLU A 48 3.77 7.93 2.61
CA GLU A 48 4.55 8.80 3.49
C GLU A 48 4.01 8.82 4.92
N MET A 49 2.70 8.59 5.11
CA MET A 49 2.08 8.52 6.43
C MET A 49 2.48 7.26 7.20
N GLY A 50 2.76 6.17 6.48
CA GLY A 50 2.93 4.83 7.04
C GLY A 50 1.59 4.15 7.35
N ARG A 51 1.56 2.82 7.20
CA ARG A 51 0.35 2.02 7.29
C ARG A 51 -0.27 2.08 8.67
N GLU A 52 0.56 1.95 9.71
CA GLU A 52 0.07 1.97 11.09
C GLU A 52 -0.65 3.29 11.42
N ASN A 53 -0.15 4.42 10.91
CA ASN A 53 -0.77 5.72 11.16
C ASN A 53 -2.06 5.89 10.36
N VAL A 54 -2.11 5.35 9.15
CA VAL A 54 -3.32 5.31 8.33
C VAL A 54 -4.42 4.50 9.04
N LEU A 55 -4.11 3.29 9.49
CA LEU A 55 -5.10 2.40 10.10
C LEU A 55 -5.54 2.84 11.50
N LYS A 56 -4.72 3.57 12.26
CA LYS A 56 -5.13 4.16 13.57
C LYS A 56 -6.34 5.08 13.45
N ASN A 57 -6.60 5.64 12.27
CA ASN A 57 -7.73 6.54 12.03
C ASN A 57 -9.01 5.80 11.61
N ILE A 58 -8.99 4.47 11.55
CA ILE A 58 -10.12 3.65 11.12
C ILE A 58 -10.69 2.91 12.33
N ASN A 59 -11.97 3.12 12.63
CA ASN A 59 -12.63 2.48 13.77
C ASN A 59 -13.49 1.27 13.36
N ASN A 60 -13.85 1.18 12.08
CA ASN A 60 -14.68 0.09 11.55
C ASN A 60 -13.83 -1.10 11.07
N LYS A 61 -14.07 -2.29 11.67
CA LYS A 61 -13.39 -3.54 11.32
C LYS A 61 -13.53 -3.93 9.84
N ALA A 62 -14.72 -3.83 9.26
CA ALA A 62 -14.93 -4.17 7.84
C ALA A 62 -14.10 -3.27 6.92
N SER A 63 -13.97 -1.99 7.26
CA SER A 63 -13.15 -1.06 6.47
C SER A 63 -11.64 -1.30 6.60
N ILE A 64 -11.17 -1.88 7.72
CA ILE A 64 -9.78 -2.34 7.90
C ILE A 64 -9.52 -3.62 7.07
N GLU A 65 -10.46 -4.55 7.09
CA GLU A 65 -10.35 -5.84 6.38
C GLU A 65 -10.31 -5.68 4.86
N CYS A 66 -10.94 -4.65 4.31
CA CYS A 66 -10.91 -4.35 2.87
C CYS A 66 -9.97 -3.19 2.50
N PHE A 67 -9.10 -2.77 3.43
CA PHE A 67 -8.18 -1.67 3.18
C PHE A 67 -7.27 -2.00 1.98
N PRO A 68 -7.07 -1.07 1.02
CA PRO A 68 -6.44 -1.35 -0.27
C PRO A 68 -4.90 -1.39 -0.19
N ASP A 69 -4.35 -2.07 0.80
CA ASP A 69 -2.90 -2.17 1.07
C ASP A 69 -2.10 -2.57 -0.17
N LYS A 70 -2.54 -3.62 -0.87
CA LYS A 70 -1.87 -4.12 -2.08
C LYS A 70 -1.83 -3.05 -3.18
N LEU A 71 -2.94 -2.34 -3.41
CA LEU A 71 -3.01 -1.30 -4.44
C LEU A 71 -2.10 -0.11 -4.11
N ILE A 72 -2.06 0.34 -2.85
CA ILE A 72 -1.19 1.44 -2.39
C ILE A 72 0.30 1.09 -2.58
N VAL A 73 0.67 -0.17 -2.38
CA VAL A 73 2.05 -0.62 -2.65
C VAL A 73 2.30 -0.75 -4.16
N ASP A 74 1.37 -1.36 -4.90
CA ASP A 74 1.49 -1.64 -6.33
C ASP A 74 1.71 -0.38 -7.18
N VAL A 75 1.13 0.77 -6.79
CA VAL A 75 1.26 2.01 -7.59
C VAL A 75 2.72 2.41 -7.79
N VAL A 76 3.60 2.16 -6.81
CA VAL A 76 5.05 2.46 -6.89
C VAL A 76 5.74 1.72 -8.04
N PHE A 77 5.16 0.61 -8.50
CA PHE A 77 5.74 -0.30 -9.49
C PHE A 77 5.00 -0.30 -10.83
N THR A 78 3.98 0.55 -10.97
CA THR A 78 3.31 0.75 -12.25
C THR A 78 4.26 1.38 -13.27
N GLU A 79 4.15 0.99 -14.54
CA GLU A 79 4.97 1.56 -15.63
C GLU A 79 4.84 3.09 -15.71
N ALA A 80 3.70 3.62 -15.31
CA ALA A 80 3.45 5.06 -15.32
C ALA A 80 4.33 5.83 -14.30
N LEU A 81 4.87 5.15 -13.28
CA LEU A 81 5.80 5.70 -12.30
C LEU A 81 7.22 5.12 -12.42
N SER A 82 7.42 4.14 -13.32
CA SER A 82 8.69 3.43 -13.52
C SER A 82 9.79 4.25 -14.20
N ILE A 83 9.46 5.38 -14.85
CA ILE A 83 10.44 6.30 -15.45
C ILE A 83 11.29 7.02 -14.38
N GLY A 84 10.93 6.90 -13.10
CA GLY A 84 11.73 7.49 -12.04
C GLY A 84 11.33 7.03 -10.65
N SER A 85 11.08 5.72 -10.44
CA SER A 85 10.83 5.19 -9.10
C SER A 85 12.05 5.47 -8.22
N SER A 86 12.04 6.65 -7.59
CA SER A 86 13.05 7.12 -6.68
C SER A 86 13.26 6.04 -5.62
N ASN A 87 14.50 5.83 -5.18
CA ASN A 87 14.77 4.94 -4.04
C ASN A 87 13.86 5.29 -2.84
N TYR A 88 13.38 6.55 -2.77
CA TYR A 88 12.39 7.01 -1.82
C TYR A 88 11.08 6.21 -1.81
N TRP A 89 10.30 6.23 -2.90
CA TRP A 89 8.99 5.54 -2.97
C TRP A 89 9.13 4.03 -2.79
N THR A 90 10.20 3.46 -3.34
CA THR A 90 10.52 2.03 -3.15
C THR A 90 10.78 1.70 -1.67
N ASN A 91 11.47 2.58 -0.95
CA ASN A 91 11.73 2.37 0.47
C ASN A 91 10.45 2.51 1.31
N LEU A 92 9.59 3.48 0.99
CA LEU A 92 8.30 3.63 1.68
C LEU A 92 7.38 2.44 1.45
N ALA A 93 7.26 1.96 0.20
CA ALA A 93 6.52 0.74 -0.11
C ALA A 93 7.08 -0.47 0.66
N PHE A 94 8.41 -0.60 0.75
CA PHE A 94 9.03 -1.66 1.56
C PHE A 94 8.72 -1.52 3.06
N GLN A 95 8.74 -0.30 3.61
CA GLN A 95 8.36 -0.06 5.01
C GLN A 95 6.90 -0.41 5.27
N TRP A 96 6.00 0.01 4.38
CA TRP A 96 4.58 -0.32 4.43
C TRP A 96 4.35 -1.83 4.47
N LEU A 97 5.01 -2.55 3.58
CA LEU A 97 5.05 -4.01 3.55
C LEU A 97 5.53 -4.56 4.91
N VAL A 98 6.69 -4.12 5.41
CA VAL A 98 7.19 -4.60 6.71
C VAL A 98 6.18 -4.35 7.85
N GLU A 99 5.49 -3.21 7.86
CA GLU A 99 4.42 -2.92 8.82
C GLU A 99 3.25 -3.89 8.69
N MET A 100 2.80 -4.22 7.46
CA MET A 100 1.80 -5.27 7.22
C MET A 100 2.23 -6.62 7.81
N SER A 101 3.50 -6.99 7.62
CA SER A 101 4.04 -8.28 8.10
C SER A 101 4.07 -8.41 9.62
N ASN A 102 4.24 -7.30 10.32
CA ASN A 102 4.42 -7.27 11.77
C ASN A 102 3.10 -7.01 12.50
N TYR A 103 2.08 -6.54 11.78
CA TYR A 103 0.76 -6.32 12.34
C TYR A 103 0.02 -7.66 12.52
N ASP A 104 -0.61 -7.78 13.69
CA ASP A 104 -1.12 -8.98 14.34
C ASP A 104 -1.79 -9.99 13.39
N ALA A 105 -1.36 -11.26 13.48
CA ALA A 105 -1.83 -12.42 12.69
C ALA A 105 -3.31 -12.80 12.97
N THR A 106 -4.08 -11.89 13.56
CA THR A 106 -5.46 -12.05 13.99
C THR A 106 -6.46 -11.43 13.02
N LEU A 107 -6.02 -10.54 12.12
CA LEU A 107 -6.88 -9.86 11.14
C LEU A 107 -6.50 -10.13 9.68
N TYR A 108 -5.22 -10.44 9.40
CA TYR A 108 -4.74 -10.82 8.08
C TYR A 108 -4.00 -12.15 8.21
N ASP A 109 -4.31 -13.08 7.32
CA ASP A 109 -3.61 -14.35 7.22
C ASP A 109 -2.13 -14.06 6.88
N ALA A 110 -1.23 -14.39 7.81
CA ALA A 110 0.20 -14.12 7.65
C ALA A 110 0.78 -14.77 6.39
N ASP A 111 0.17 -15.87 5.92
CA ASP A 111 0.57 -16.60 4.72
C ASP A 111 0.26 -15.80 3.44
N LEU A 112 -0.89 -15.12 3.38
CA LEU A 112 -1.28 -14.26 2.24
C LEU A 112 -0.27 -13.11 2.01
N TYR A 113 0.27 -12.59 3.09
CA TYR A 113 1.23 -11.48 3.02
C TYR A 113 2.65 -11.96 2.66
N ASP A 114 3.12 -13.06 3.23
CA ASP A 114 4.43 -13.63 2.87
C ASP A 114 4.44 -14.11 1.41
N ASP A 115 3.33 -14.59 0.90
CA ASP A 115 3.17 -14.93 -0.51
C ASP A 115 3.21 -13.69 -1.41
N TYR A 116 2.60 -12.58 -0.99
CA TYR A 116 2.73 -11.31 -1.72
C TYR A 116 4.17 -10.79 -1.73
N LEU A 117 4.90 -10.89 -0.61
CA LEU A 117 6.33 -10.57 -0.58
C LEU A 117 7.14 -11.46 -1.51
N ARG A 118 6.85 -12.77 -1.57
CA ARG A 118 7.50 -13.70 -2.49
C ARG A 118 7.19 -13.34 -3.95
N GLU A 119 5.95 -13.00 -4.26
CA GLU A 119 5.52 -12.53 -5.58
C GLU A 119 6.40 -11.36 -6.03
N ILE A 120 6.54 -10.32 -5.20
CA ILE A 120 7.39 -9.16 -5.49
C ILE A 120 8.86 -9.58 -5.62
N ALA A 121 9.37 -10.41 -4.72
CA ALA A 121 10.78 -10.82 -4.72
C ALA A 121 11.20 -11.59 -5.98
N PHE A 122 10.29 -12.38 -6.56
CA PHE A 122 10.58 -13.22 -7.72
C PHE A 122 10.09 -12.65 -9.05
N ASN A 123 9.17 -11.67 -9.06
CA ASN A 123 8.73 -10.99 -10.27
C ASN A 123 9.78 -9.96 -10.74
N LYS A 124 10.26 -10.09 -11.98
CA LYS A 124 11.30 -9.21 -12.57
C LYS A 124 10.80 -7.80 -12.90
N ASP A 125 9.50 -7.56 -12.91
CA ASP A 125 8.88 -6.25 -13.11
C ASP A 125 9.25 -5.29 -11.97
N TYR A 126 9.56 -5.81 -10.79
CA TYR A 126 9.99 -5.03 -9.65
C TYR A 126 11.51 -4.77 -9.64
N GLY A 127 11.89 -3.57 -9.19
CA GLY A 127 13.28 -3.14 -9.10
C GLY A 127 14.17 -4.08 -8.25
N GLN A 128 15.36 -4.41 -8.76
CA GLN A 128 16.29 -5.38 -8.13
C GLN A 128 16.60 -5.09 -6.65
N LYS A 129 16.71 -3.81 -6.27
CA LYS A 129 16.97 -3.39 -4.88
C LYS A 129 15.86 -3.81 -3.94
N LEU A 130 14.61 -3.54 -4.31
CA LEU A 130 13.44 -3.93 -3.53
C LEU A 130 13.40 -5.45 -3.34
N ARG A 131 13.56 -6.18 -4.45
CA ARG A 131 13.56 -7.65 -4.43
C ARG A 131 14.60 -8.20 -3.46
N HIS A 132 15.82 -7.65 -3.47
CA HIS A 132 16.85 -8.00 -2.48
C HIS A 132 16.48 -7.65 -1.05
N SER A 133 15.91 -6.47 -0.80
CA SER A 133 15.45 -6.05 0.53
C SER A 133 14.39 -6.99 1.09
N ILE A 134 13.43 -7.39 0.25
CA ILE A 134 12.37 -8.34 0.62
C ILE A 134 12.95 -9.73 0.90
N LEU A 135 13.80 -10.27 0.03
CA LEU A 135 14.45 -11.56 0.26
C LEU A 135 15.25 -11.57 1.58
N LYS A 136 15.95 -10.48 1.89
CA LYS A 136 16.68 -10.33 3.15
C LYS A 136 15.74 -10.31 4.36
N PHE A 137 14.59 -9.63 4.24
CA PHE A 137 13.57 -9.60 5.28
C PHE A 137 12.94 -10.98 5.52
N LEU A 138 12.46 -11.64 4.46
CA LEU A 138 11.87 -12.98 4.52
C LEU A 138 12.83 -14.00 5.15
N LYS A 139 14.11 -13.97 4.73
CA LYS A 139 15.16 -14.82 5.33
C LYS A 139 15.31 -14.58 6.82
N LYS A 140 15.27 -13.32 7.29
CA LYS A 140 15.38 -12.99 8.73
C LYS A 140 14.17 -13.50 9.51
N LYS A 141 12.97 -13.45 8.93
CA LYS A 141 11.73 -13.93 9.54
C LYS A 141 11.72 -15.45 9.73
N SER A 142 12.25 -16.22 8.78
CA SER A 142 12.30 -17.70 8.86
C SER A 142 13.28 -18.26 9.89
N TYR A 143 14.15 -17.44 10.49
CA TYR A 143 15.08 -17.84 11.55
C TYR A 143 14.58 -17.46 12.96
N LYS A 144 13.38 -16.88 13.09
CA LYS A 144 12.69 -16.68 14.36
C LYS A 144 11.74 -17.85 14.61
#